data_AF-A0A4C1Z2G6-F1
#
_entry.id   AF-A0A4C1Z2G6-F1
#
_cell.length_a   1.000
_cell.length_b   1.000
_cell.length_c   1.000
_cell.angle_alpha   90.00
_cell.angle_beta   90.00
_cell.angle_gamma   90.00
#
_symmetry.space_group_name_H-M   'P 1'
#
loop_
_entity.id
_entity.type
_entity.pdbx_description
1 polymer ?
#
loop_
_entity_poly.entity_id
_entity_poly.type
_entity_poly.pdbx_seq_one_letter_code
_entity_poly.pdbx_strand_id
1 'polypeptide(L)'
;MNKRLMLFLESNNCLADEQFGFRAGRSTDHAVLELINSIVAKLDSKKKCFAIFLDLAKAFDAVSIPILIKKLDNAGVRDLPLNLFTCYLTNRSQRVRIGD
;
A
#
# COMPACT_ATOMS: atom_id res chain seq x y z
N MET A 1 -16.70 -1.80 2.46
CA MET A 1 -15.50 -1.86 3.32
C MET A 1 -14.34 -1.04 2.74
N ASN A 2 -13.78 -1.40 1.58
CA ASN A 2 -12.62 -0.72 0.97
C ASN A 2 -12.78 0.81 0.85
N LYS A 3 -13.88 1.33 0.26
CA LYS A 3 -14.11 2.79 0.14
C LYS A 3 -14.04 3.53 1.48
N ARG A 4 -14.67 2.98 2.54
CA ARG A 4 -14.67 3.58 3.88
C ARG A 4 -13.28 3.56 4.50
N LEU A 5 -12.54 2.45 4.33
CA LEU A 5 -11.17 2.34 4.81
C LEU A 5 -10.25 3.33 4.09
N MET A 6 -10.32 3.41 2.77
CA MET A 6 -9.49 4.36 2.01
C MET A 6 -9.78 5.79 2.43
N LEU A 7 -11.05 6.21 2.51
CA LEU A 7 -11.41 7.55 3.00
C LEU A 7 -10.83 7.83 4.39
N PHE A 8 -10.88 6.85 5.30
CA PHE A 8 -10.29 6.98 6.63
C PHE A 8 -8.76 7.13 6.58
N LEU A 9 -8.06 6.29 5.81
CA LEU A 9 -6.59 6.34 5.69
C LEU A 9 -6.11 7.64 5.04
N GLU A 10 -6.85 8.13 4.04
CA GLU A 10 -6.58 9.42 3.38
C GLU A 10 -6.79 10.58 4.36
N SER A 11 -7.92 10.60 5.09
CA SER A 11 -8.25 11.69 6.02
C SER A 11 -7.30 11.78 7.21
N ASN A 12 -6.63 10.67 7.56
CA ASN A 12 -5.66 10.60 8.66
C ASN A 12 -4.20 10.62 8.16
N ASN A 13 -3.95 10.93 6.88
CA ASN A 13 -2.62 10.97 6.28
C ASN A 13 -1.79 9.69 6.57
N CYS A 14 -2.43 8.53 6.55
CA CYS A 14 -1.77 7.25 6.83
C CYS A 14 -0.95 6.72 5.64
N LEU A 15 -1.12 7.31 4.45
CA LEU A 15 -0.42 6.92 3.22
C LEU A 15 0.55 8.02 2.83
N ALA A 16 1.73 7.63 2.35
CA ALA A 16 2.72 8.57 1.85
C ALA A 16 2.21 9.29 0.59
N ASP A 17 2.64 10.54 0.41
CA ASP A 17 2.27 11.34 -0.76
C ASP A 17 3.02 10.93 -2.03
N GLU A 18 4.02 10.08 -1.92
CA GLU A 18 4.70 9.46 -3.04
C GLU A 18 4.11 8.06 -3.37
N GLN A 19 3.03 7.66 -2.68
CA GLN A 19 2.32 6.41 -3.02
C GLN A 19 1.33 6.67 -4.17
N PHE A 20 1.70 6.24 -5.37
CA PHE A 20 0.85 6.35 -6.57
C PHE A 20 0.03 5.10 -6.87
N GLY A 21 0.55 3.92 -6.47
CA GLY A 21 -0.14 2.66 -6.66
C GLY A 21 -1.35 2.48 -5.74
N PHE A 22 -2.43 1.92 -6.27
CA PHE A 22 -3.66 1.57 -5.52
C PHE A 22 -4.33 2.75 -4.79
N ARG A 23 -4.06 4.00 -5.22
CA ARG A 23 -4.62 5.23 -4.64
C ARG A 23 -5.43 5.97 -5.72
N ALA A 24 -6.64 6.39 -5.38
CA ALA A 24 -7.52 7.04 -6.35
C ALA A 24 -6.95 8.40 -6.78
N GLY A 25 -7.12 8.75 -8.06
CA GLY A 25 -6.60 10.02 -8.61
C GLY A 25 -5.08 10.05 -8.79
N ARG A 26 -4.40 8.91 -8.65
CA ARG A 26 -2.96 8.77 -8.88
C ARG A 26 -2.71 7.61 -9.83
N SER A 27 -1.68 7.75 -10.66
CA SER A 27 -1.34 6.81 -11.73
C SER A 27 0.17 6.61 -11.79
N THR A 28 0.59 5.61 -12.56
CA THR A 28 2.00 5.38 -12.86
C THR A 28 2.63 6.55 -13.61
N ASP A 29 1.86 7.27 -14.42
CA ASP A 29 2.36 8.46 -15.14
C ASP A 29 2.72 9.58 -14.16
N HIS A 30 1.90 9.80 -13.14
CA HIS A 30 2.22 10.76 -12.07
C HIS A 30 3.52 10.38 -11.34
N ALA A 31 3.72 9.09 -11.04
CA ALA A 31 4.95 8.60 -10.41
C ALA A 31 6.20 8.87 -11.26
N VAL A 32 6.11 8.57 -12.57
CA VAL A 32 7.21 8.80 -13.52
C VAL A 32 7.49 10.29 -13.68
N LEU A 33 6.45 11.11 -13.81
CA LEU A 33 6.57 12.55 -13.94
C LEU A 33 7.26 13.17 -12.71
N GLU A 34 6.88 12.75 -11.50
CA GLU A 34 7.49 13.23 -10.27
C GLU A 34 8.97 12.83 -10.16
N LEU A 35 9.30 11.59 -10.53
CA LEU A 35 10.69 11.12 -10.59
C LEU A 35 11.52 11.97 -11.58
N ILE A 36 11.00 12.20 -12.79
CA ILE A 36 11.69 13.01 -13.81
C ILE A 36 11.89 14.44 -13.31
N ASN A 37 10.87 15.07 -12.76
CA ASN A 37 10.95 16.43 -12.21
C ASN A 37 12.02 16.52 -11.11
N SER A 38 12.07 15.53 -10.22
CA SER A 38 13.09 15.46 -9.16
C SER A 38 14.50 15.34 -9.75
N ILE A 39 14.70 14.48 -10.75
CA ILE A 39 16.00 14.31 -11.42
C ILE A 39 16.44 15.61 -12.10
N VAL A 40 15.57 16.21 -12.91
CA VAL A 40 15.85 17.45 -13.65
C VAL A 40 16.22 18.58 -12.68
N ALA A 41 15.42 18.79 -11.63
CA ALA A 41 15.69 19.85 -10.65
C ALA A 41 17.05 19.68 -9.94
N LYS A 42 17.46 18.44 -9.66
CA LYS A 42 18.76 18.16 -9.02
C LYS A 42 19.91 18.34 -10.01
N LEU A 43 19.75 17.91 -11.27
CA LEU A 43 20.75 18.11 -12.32
C LEU A 43 20.97 19.60 -12.60
N ASP A 44 19.91 20.40 -12.67
CA ASP A 44 19.98 21.86 -12.83
C ASP A 44 20.74 22.52 -11.68
N SER A 45 20.60 21.99 -10.46
CA SER A 45 21.37 22.42 -9.29
C SER A 45 22.81 21.88 -9.25
N LYS A 46 23.30 21.30 -10.34
CA LYS A 46 24.63 20.65 -10.47
C LYS A 46 24.88 19.54 -9.45
N LYS A 47 23.82 18.89 -8.95
CA LYS A 47 23.92 17.76 -8.02
C LYS A 47 23.93 16.44 -8.79
N LYS A 48 24.63 15.44 -8.24
CA LYS A 48 24.58 14.07 -8.75
C LYS A 48 23.32 13.38 -8.26
N CYS A 49 22.66 12.63 -9.14
CA CYS A 49 21.50 11.81 -8.81
C CYS A 49 21.83 10.33 -8.90
N PHE A 50 21.32 9.56 -7.95
CA PHE A 50 21.36 8.11 -7.98
C PHE A 50 19.94 7.60 -7.79
N ALA A 51 19.53 6.63 -8.60
CA ALA A 51 18.24 5.96 -8.47
C ALA A 51 18.48 4.51 -8.04
N ILE A 52 17.75 4.08 -7.02
CA ILE A 52 17.75 2.70 -6.54
C ILE A 52 16.35 2.15 -6.78
N PHE A 53 16.24 1.15 -7.65
CA PHE A 53 14.99 0.47 -7.93
C PHE A 53 14.92 -0.81 -7.10
N LEU A 54 13.85 -0.95 -6.33
CA LEU A 54 13.60 -2.10 -5.45
C LEU A 54 12.33 -2.80 -5.93
N ASP A 55 12.42 -4.11 -6.11
CA ASP A 55 11.27 -4.97 -6.38
C ASP A 55 11.23 -6.09 -5.33
N LEU A 56 10.04 -6.37 -4.80
CA LEU A 56 9.84 -7.36 -3.75
C LEU A 56 9.30 -8.66 -4.36
N ALA A 57 10.10 -9.72 -4.28
CA ALA A 57 9.67 -11.05 -4.72
C ALA A 57 8.45 -11.52 -3.91
N LYS A 58 7.38 -11.91 -4.62
CA LYS A 58 6.12 -12.39 -4.02
C LYS A 58 5.60 -11.47 -2.91
N ALA A 59 5.54 -10.16 -3.18
CA ALA A 59 5.21 -9.13 -2.18
C ALA A 59 4.00 -9.45 -1.30
N PHE A 60 2.93 -10.04 -1.84
CA PHE A 60 1.74 -10.40 -1.05
C PHE A 60 1.95 -11.63 -0.15
N ASP A 61 2.74 -12.62 -0.59
CA ASP A 61 3.05 -13.82 0.20
C ASP A 61 4.10 -13.54 1.28
N ALA A 62 4.99 -12.57 1.03
CA ALA A 62 6.05 -12.19 1.96
C ALA A 62 5.57 -11.30 3.13
N VAL A 63 4.32 -10.82 3.09
CA VAL A 63 3.79 -9.95 4.13
C VAL A 63 3.55 -10.73 5.42
N SER A 64 4.19 -10.27 6.51
CA SER A 64 3.93 -10.77 7.85
C SER A 64 2.54 -10.32 8.33
N ILE A 65 1.62 -11.27 8.46
CA ILE A 65 0.24 -11.01 8.91
C ILE A 65 0.19 -10.34 10.30
N PRO A 66 0.95 -10.78 11.33
CA PRO A 66 0.95 -10.11 12.62
C PRO A 66 1.39 -8.63 12.54
N ILE A 67 2.39 -8.33 11.71
CA ILE A 67 2.86 -6.95 11.51
C ILE A 67 1.81 -6.13 10.78
N LEU A 68 1.15 -6.69 9.76
CA LEU A 68 0.08 -6.01 9.02
C LEU A 68 -1.09 -5.64 9.93
N ILE A 69 -1.56 -6.57 10.77
CA ILE A 69 -2.64 -6.30 11.73
C ILE A 69 -2.23 -5.20 12.72
N LYS A 70 -1.01 -5.26 13.26
CA LYS A 70 -0.49 -4.19 14.14
C LYS A 70 -0.39 -2.84 13.44
N LYS A 71 -0.01 -2.79 12.16
CA LYS A 71 0.01 -1.54 11.38
C LYS A 71 -1.39 -0.97 11.18
N LEU A 72 -2.39 -1.81 10.91
CA LEU A 72 -3.79 -1.38 10.79
C LEU A 72 -4.31 -0.82 12.12
N ASP A 73 -4.00 -1.49 13.23
CA ASP A 73 -4.36 -1.02 14.58
C ASP A 73 -3.72 0.35 14.91
N ASN A 74 -2.43 0.49 14.61
CA ASN A 74 -1.70 1.75 14.77
C ASN A 74 -2.22 2.88 13.86
N ALA A 75 -2.71 2.54 12.67
CA ALA A 75 -3.36 3.50 11.77
C ALA A 75 -4.76 3.92 12.26
N GLY A 76 -5.29 3.28 13.31
CA GLY A 76 -6.58 3.61 13.90
C GLY A 76 -7.75 2.75 13.42
N VAL A 77 -7.48 1.64 12.71
CA VAL A 77 -8.51 0.63 12.42
C VAL A 77 -8.75 -0.20 13.68
N ARG A 78 -9.92 -0.08 14.30
CA ARG A 78 -10.24 -0.72 15.59
C ARG A 78 -11.41 -1.70 15.47
N ASP A 79 -11.60 -2.49 16.52
CA ASP A 79 -12.78 -3.34 16.77
C ASP A 79 -13.19 -4.22 15.58
N LEU A 80 -14.45 -4.11 15.15
CA LEU A 80 -15.05 -4.96 14.12
C LEU A 80 -14.26 -4.93 12.78
N PRO A 81 -13.89 -3.76 12.22
CA PRO A 81 -12.97 -3.68 11.09
C PRO A 81 -11.66 -4.45 11.26
N LEU A 82 -10.98 -4.30 12.39
CA LEU A 82 -9.69 -4.96 12.65
C LEU A 82 -9.85 -6.47 12.82
N ASN A 83 -10.91 -6.90 13.50
CA ASN A 83 -11.28 -8.29 13.64
C ASN A 83 -11.60 -8.93 12.29
N LEU A 84 -12.32 -8.22 11.41
CA LEU A 84 -12.60 -8.69 10.06
C LEU A 84 -11.32 -8.92 9.26
N PHE A 85 -10.35 -8.00 9.32
CA PHE A 85 -9.05 -8.18 8.66
C PHE A 85 -8.27 -9.36 9.25
N THR A 86 -8.25 -9.47 10.58
CA THR A 86 -7.59 -10.58 11.27
C THR A 86 -8.18 -11.93 10.84
N CYS A 87 -9.50 -12.09 10.91
CA CYS A 87 -10.18 -13.33 10.48
C CYS A 87 -10.04 -13.61 8.98
N TYR A 88 -9.97 -12.58 8.12
CA TYR A 88 -9.78 -12.77 6.69
C TYR A 88 -8.35 -13.18 6.34
N LEU A 89 -7.35 -12.66 7.05
CA LEU A 89 -5.94 -12.89 6.76
C LEU A 89 -5.36 -14.11 7.50
N THR A 90 -6.05 -14.60 8.52
CA THR A 90 -5.66 -15.78 9.31
C THR A 90 -6.68 -16.90 9.15
N ASN A 91 -6.26 -18.16 9.33
CA ASN A 91 -7.14 -19.34 9.36
C ASN A 91 -8.12 -19.46 8.18
N ARG A 92 -7.70 -19.03 6.98
CA ARG A 92 -8.52 -19.22 5.77
C ARG A 92 -8.63 -20.70 5.45
N SER A 93 -9.87 -21.19 5.31
CA SER A 93 -10.17 -22.47 4.70
C SER A 93 -10.97 -22.23 3.42
N GLN A 94 -10.58 -22.89 2.34
CA GLN A 94 -11.31 -22.85 1.07
C GLN A 94 -11.89 -24.24 0.83
N ARG A 95 -13.18 -24.30 0.48
CA ARG A 95 -13.84 -25.53 0.02
C ARG A 95 -14.43 -25.25 -1.34
N VAL A 96 -14.23 -26.19 -2.26
CA VAL A 96 -14.84 -26.18 -3.60
C VAL A 96 -15.66 -27.45 -3.73
N ARG A 97 -16.89 -27.34 -4.24
CA ARG A 97 -17.70 -28.50 -4.63
C ARG A 97 -17.40 -28.77 -6.10
N ILE A 98 -16.98 -30.00 -6.40
CA ILE A 98 -16.77 -30.45 -7.78
C ILE A 98 -17.89 -31.45 -8.06
N GLY A 99 -18.77 -31.11 -9.01
CA GLY A 99 -20.00 -31.86 -9.28
C GLY A 99 -21.15 -31.50 -8.33
N ASP A 100 -22.32 -32.08 -8.59
CA ASP A 100 -23.39 -32.17 -7.59
C ASP A 100 -23.03 -33.24 -6.55
#